data_AF-A0A254QBE5-F1
#
_entry.id   AF-A0A254QBE5-F1
#
_cell.length_a   1.000
_cell.length_b   1.000
_cell.length_c   1.000
_cell.angle_alpha   90.00
_cell.angle_beta   90.00
_cell.angle_gamma   90.00
#
_symmetry.space_group_name_H-M   'P 1'
#
loop_
_entity.id
_entity.type
_entity.pdbx_description
1 polymer ?
#
loop_
_entity_poly.entity_id
_entity_poly.type
_entity_poly.pdbx_seq_one_letter_code
_entity_poly.pdbx_strand_id
1 'polypeptide(L)'
;MKVFAVLLTMMVSISAFANECNKEDAQIVGTIVSIQQTDGDLCVAQLSFRKGMYNPNYTCPLDRDVVLSQGVLLECGPVVGSQVDGILYRTSETGPILLY
;
A
#
# COMPACT_ATOMS: atom_id res chain seq x y z
N MET A 1 -16.28 -52.47 31.04
CA MET A 1 -16.57 -51.02 31.17
C MET A 1 -15.46 -50.27 30.44
N LYS A 2 -15.83 -49.40 29.50
CA LYS A 2 -14.95 -48.81 28.49
C LYS A 2 -14.09 -47.71 29.12
N VAL A 3 -12.77 -47.82 28.94
CA VAL A 3 -11.76 -46.85 29.38
C VAL A 3 -11.95 -45.56 28.58
N PHE A 4 -12.24 -44.46 29.26
CA PHE A 4 -12.20 -43.12 28.69
C PHE A 4 -10.74 -42.72 28.48
N ALA A 5 -10.27 -42.80 27.23
CA ALA A 5 -9.01 -42.17 26.85
C ALA A 5 -9.28 -40.68 26.60
N VAL A 6 -8.83 -39.87 27.56
CA VAL A 6 -8.81 -38.41 27.48
C VAL A 6 -7.85 -38.01 26.35
N LEU A 7 -8.42 -37.61 25.21
CA LEU A 7 -7.70 -37.03 24.07
C LEU A 7 -7.34 -35.58 24.43
N LEU A 8 -6.26 -35.42 25.19
CA LEU A 8 -5.67 -34.12 25.51
C LEU A 8 -4.54 -33.81 24.52
N THR A 9 -4.44 -32.53 24.17
CA THR A 9 -3.28 -31.84 23.60
C THR A 9 -2.85 -32.20 22.18
N MET A 10 -3.12 -31.29 21.24
CA MET A 10 -2.07 -30.46 20.64
C MET A 10 -2.74 -29.32 19.85
N MET A 11 -3.13 -28.26 20.56
CA MET A 11 -3.25 -26.96 19.92
C MET A 11 -1.82 -26.50 19.63
N VAL A 12 -1.31 -26.81 18.44
CA VAL A 12 -0.15 -26.12 17.90
C VAL A 12 -0.63 -24.70 17.62
N SER A 13 -0.46 -23.83 18.60
CA SER A 13 -0.60 -22.39 18.45
C SER A 13 0.45 -21.96 17.42
N ILE A 14 0.03 -21.93 16.17
CA ILE A 14 0.69 -21.20 15.10
C ILE A 14 0.54 -19.74 15.51
N SER A 15 1.49 -19.24 16.29
CA SER A 15 1.71 -17.81 16.40
C SER A 15 2.07 -17.34 15.01
N ALA A 16 1.04 -16.95 14.24
CA ALA A 16 1.23 -16.11 13.07
C ALA A 16 2.02 -14.91 13.57
N PHE A 17 3.30 -14.86 13.20
CA PHE A 17 4.11 -13.67 13.40
C PHE A 17 3.37 -12.55 12.67
N ALA A 18 2.70 -11.68 13.41
CA ALA A 18 2.25 -10.42 12.90
C ALA A 18 3.54 -9.68 12.51
N ASN A 19 3.89 -9.72 11.22
CA ASN A 19 4.85 -8.76 10.70
C ASN A 19 4.22 -7.40 10.95
N GLU A 20 4.75 -6.66 11.92
CA GLU A 20 4.39 -5.26 12.12
C GLU A 20 4.78 -4.52 10.85
N CYS A 21 3.80 -4.27 9.98
CA CYS A 21 4.01 -3.58 8.71
C CYS A 21 4.21 -2.09 8.98
N ASN A 22 5.45 -1.73 9.31
CA ASN A 22 5.88 -0.35 9.53
C ASN A 22 6.05 0.44 8.23
N LYS A 23 5.98 -0.23 7.07
CA LYS A 23 6.07 0.38 5.74
C LYS A 23 5.35 -0.49 4.74
N GLU A 24 4.41 0.08 4.01
CA GLU A 24 3.72 -0.58 2.90
C GLU A 24 4.28 -0.05 1.58
N ASP A 25 4.45 -0.94 0.60
CA ASP A 25 5.07 -0.63 -0.69
C ASP A 25 4.26 -1.20 -1.86
N ALA A 26 4.26 -0.49 -2.99
CA ALA A 26 3.80 -1.00 -4.29
C ALA A 26 4.57 -0.34 -5.44
N GLN A 27 4.89 -1.11 -6.47
CA GLN A 27 5.48 -0.57 -7.70
C GLN A 27 4.37 -0.18 -8.67
N ILE A 28 4.51 0.96 -9.34
CA ILE A 28 3.48 1.49 -10.22
C ILE A 28 4.00 1.95 -11.59
N VAL A 29 3.07 1.99 -12.54
CA VAL A 29 3.11 2.82 -13.74
C VAL A 29 1.73 3.50 -13.89
N GLY A 30 1.61 4.74 -13.45
CA GLY A 30 0.33 5.48 -13.42
C GLY A 30 0.25 6.60 -14.45
N THR A 31 -0.95 7.13 -14.65
CA THR A 31 -1.17 8.43 -15.30
C THR A 31 -1.80 9.40 -14.31
N ILE A 32 -1.30 10.61 -14.22
CA ILE A 32 -1.88 11.65 -13.37
C ILE A 32 -3.22 12.10 -13.95
N VAL A 33 -4.30 12.01 -13.18
CA VAL A 33 -5.65 12.42 -13.59
C VAL A 33 -6.10 13.74 -12.97
N SER A 34 -5.57 14.09 -11.79
CA SER A 34 -5.76 15.40 -11.19
C SER A 34 -4.60 15.73 -10.27
N ILE A 35 -4.40 17.03 -10.03
CA ILE A 35 -3.40 17.55 -9.11
C ILE A 35 -4.09 18.57 -8.23
N GLN A 36 -3.89 18.43 -6.92
CA GLN A 36 -4.29 19.42 -5.93
C GLN A 36 -3.02 19.95 -5.26
N GLN A 37 -2.77 21.25 -5.42
CA GLN A 37 -1.67 21.91 -4.71
C GLN A 37 -1.94 21.90 -3.21
N THR A 38 -0.89 21.61 -2.44
CA THR A 38 -0.87 21.79 -0.98
C THR A 38 0.00 22.99 -0.63
N ASP A 39 0.15 23.31 0.66
CA ASP A 39 1.01 24.42 1.07
C ASP A 39 2.49 24.09 0.75
N GLY A 40 3.09 24.86 -0.16
CA GLY A 40 4.48 24.74 -0.57
C GLY A 40 4.67 24.09 -1.96
N ASP A 41 5.79 23.39 -2.14
CA ASP A 41 6.17 22.76 -3.41
C ASP A 41 5.62 21.32 -3.56
N LEU A 42 4.70 20.91 -2.67
CA LEU A 42 4.10 19.57 -2.68
C LEU A 42 2.66 19.59 -3.20
N CYS A 43 2.32 18.54 -3.94
CA CYS A 43 1.06 18.36 -4.63
C CYS A 43 0.52 16.97 -4.33
N VAL A 44 -0.78 16.86 -4.10
CA VAL A 44 -1.49 15.57 -4.06
C VAL A 44 -1.98 15.28 -5.47
N ALA A 45 -1.42 14.24 -6.08
CA ALA A 45 -1.82 13.74 -7.40
C ALA A 45 -2.75 12.53 -7.26
N GLN A 46 -3.84 12.54 -8.02
CA GLN A 46 -4.63 11.34 -8.23
C GLN A 46 -4.09 10.59 -9.44
N LEU A 47 -3.95 9.28 -9.30
CA LEU A 47 -3.38 8.41 -10.32
C LEU A 47 -4.44 7.46 -10.88
N SER A 48 -4.37 7.21 -12.17
CA SER A 48 -5.09 6.12 -12.82
C SER A 48 -4.11 5.01 -13.22
N PHE A 49 -4.48 3.78 -12.93
CA PHE A 49 -3.68 2.58 -13.23
C PHE A 49 -4.42 1.69 -14.22
N ARG A 50 -3.76 1.28 -15.30
CA ARG A 50 -4.27 0.21 -16.16
C ARG A 50 -3.94 -1.16 -15.56
N LYS A 51 -4.59 -2.21 -16.07
CA LYS A 51 -4.30 -3.59 -15.68
C LYS A 51 -2.81 -3.89 -15.87
N GLY A 52 -2.16 -4.43 -14.83
CA GLY A 52 -0.74 -4.80 -14.85
C GLY A 52 0.22 -3.66 -14.52
N MET A 53 -0.28 -2.45 -14.24
CA MET A 53 0.55 -1.30 -13.87
C MET A 53 0.61 -1.01 -12.37
N TYR A 54 0.07 -1.91 -11.55
CA TYR A 54 0.13 -1.83 -10.10
C TYR A 54 0.59 -3.19 -9.58
N ASN A 55 1.74 -3.22 -8.92
CA ASN A 55 2.38 -4.43 -8.44
C ASN A 55 2.58 -4.33 -6.91
N PRO A 56 1.69 -4.95 -6.11
CA PRO A 56 1.78 -4.95 -4.66
C PRO A 56 2.64 -6.10 -4.11
N ASN A 57 3.46 -6.78 -4.91
CA ASN A 57 4.22 -7.96 -4.48
C ASN A 57 5.43 -7.60 -3.59
N TYR A 58 5.16 -7.05 -2.41
CA TYR A 58 6.10 -6.69 -1.35
C TYR A 58 5.72 -7.41 -0.05
N THR A 59 6.65 -7.43 0.91
CA THR A 59 6.41 -8.02 2.24
C THR A 59 5.21 -7.40 2.94
N CYS A 60 5.01 -6.09 2.76
CA CYS A 60 3.88 -5.31 3.24
C CYS A 60 3.27 -4.59 2.03
N PRO A 61 2.22 -5.15 1.43
CA PRO A 61 1.64 -4.60 0.20
C PRO A 61 0.89 -3.30 0.50
N LEU A 62 1.14 -2.26 -0.29
CA LEU A 62 0.29 -1.07 -0.28
C LEU A 62 -1.00 -1.37 -1.06
N ASP A 63 -2.15 -1.17 -0.42
CA ASP A 63 -3.45 -1.40 -1.06
C ASP A 63 -3.72 -0.34 -2.14
N ARG A 64 -4.13 -0.79 -3.31
CA ARG A 64 -4.50 0.07 -4.43
C ARG A 64 -5.68 0.98 -4.10
N ASP A 65 -6.67 0.50 -3.37
CA ASP A 65 -7.87 1.29 -3.05
C ASP A 65 -7.55 2.42 -2.08
N VAL A 66 -6.55 2.21 -1.22
CA VAL A 66 -5.98 3.27 -0.38
C VAL A 66 -5.30 4.33 -1.24
N VAL A 67 -4.48 3.92 -2.22
CA VAL A 67 -3.82 4.87 -3.14
C VAL A 67 -4.85 5.69 -3.93
N LEU A 68 -5.89 5.05 -4.43
CA LEU A 68 -6.94 5.72 -5.21
C LEU A 68 -7.84 6.63 -4.36
N SER A 69 -7.97 6.39 -3.06
CA SER A 69 -8.80 7.21 -2.16
C SER A 69 -8.03 8.38 -1.54
N GLN A 70 -6.76 8.19 -1.19
CA GLN A 70 -5.94 9.20 -0.52
C GLN A 70 -5.13 10.06 -1.51
N GLY A 71 -4.82 9.53 -2.69
CA GLY A 71 -3.89 10.16 -3.63
C GLY A 71 -2.43 9.99 -3.21
N VAL A 72 -1.53 10.53 -4.03
CA VAL A 72 -0.07 10.42 -3.87
C VAL A 72 0.53 11.80 -3.73
N LEU A 73 1.33 12.02 -2.69
CA LEU A 73 2.06 13.25 -2.46
C LEU A 73 3.38 13.23 -3.26
N LEU A 74 3.58 14.27 -4.07
CA LEU A 74 4.74 14.43 -4.95
C LEU A 74 5.10 15.91 -5.11
N GLU A 75 6.27 16.20 -5.67
CA GLU A 75 6.67 17.59 -5.97
C GLU A 75 5.77 18.19 -7.06
N CYS A 76 5.34 19.44 -6.88
CA CYS A 76 4.54 20.19 -7.84
C CYS A 76 5.36 20.53 -9.10
N GLY A 77 5.43 19.58 -10.02
CA GLY A 77 6.10 19.72 -11.32
C GLY A 77 5.43 18.93 -12.44
N PRO A 78 4.94 17.69 -12.18
CA PRO A 78 4.19 16.93 -13.17
C PRO A 78 2.88 17.62 -13.58
N VAL A 79 2.43 17.34 -14.82
CA VAL A 79 1.16 17.84 -15.35
C VAL A 79 0.14 16.71 -15.47
N VAL A 80 -1.15 17.06 -15.44
CA VAL A 80 -2.24 16.11 -15.70
C VAL A 80 -2.04 15.46 -17.07
N GLY A 81 -2.18 14.14 -17.15
CA GLY A 81 -1.92 13.34 -18.33
C GLY A 81 -0.50 12.79 -18.42
N SER A 82 0.44 13.26 -17.60
CA SER A 82 1.79 12.68 -17.54
C SER A 82 1.76 11.27 -16.97
N GLN A 83 2.63 10.41 -17.50
CA GLN A 83 2.94 9.13 -16.91
C GLN A 83 3.86 9.32 -15.70
N VAL A 84 3.64 8.53 -14.66
CA VAL A 84 4.52 8.40 -13.50
C VAL A 84 4.85 6.93 -13.29
N ASP A 85 6.09 6.62 -12.96
CA ASP A 85 6.54 5.28 -12.60
C ASP A 85 7.50 5.37 -11.43
N GLY A 86 7.48 4.36 -10.56
CA GLY A 86 8.25 4.37 -9.34
C GLY A 86 7.69 3.45 -8.27
N ILE A 87 8.12 3.69 -7.04
CA ILE A 87 7.66 2.94 -5.87
C ILE A 87 6.82 3.86 -5.00
N LEU A 88 5.56 3.49 -4.81
CA LEU A 88 4.71 4.11 -3.79
C LEU A 88 5.02 3.48 -2.44
N TYR A 89 5.12 4.31 -1.41
CA TYR A 89 5.26 3.82 -0.06
C TYR A 89 4.52 4.66 0.98
N ARG A 90 4.20 4.03 2.11
CA ARG A 90 3.55 4.64 3.26
C ARG A 90 4.10 4.05 4.57
N THR A 91 4.52 4.90 5.52
CA THR A 91 5.14 4.46 6.79
C THR A 91 4.15 4.28 7.95
N SER A 92 2.87 4.64 7.76
CA SER A 92 1.81 4.48 8.75
C SER A 92 0.46 4.42 8.02
N GLU A 93 -0.50 3.64 8.50
CA GLU A 93 -1.83 3.51 7.87
C GLU A 93 -2.58 4.84 7.65
N THR A 94 -2.19 5.89 8.36
CA THR A 94 -2.77 7.24 8.25
C THR A 94 -1.84 8.28 7.62
N GLY A 95 -0.61 7.89 7.28
CA GLY A 95 0.39 8.77 6.68
C GLY A 95 0.18 9.00 5.17
N PRO A 96 0.83 10.04 4.60
CA PRO A 96 0.76 10.28 3.17
C PRO A 96 1.42 9.15 2.37
N ILE A 97 0.90 8.89 1.18
CA ILE A 97 1.56 8.01 0.21
C ILE A 97 2.56 8.84 -0.58
N LEU A 98 3.81 8.40 -0.59
CA LEU A 98 4.91 9.08 -1.25
C LEU A 98 5.35 8.29 -2.48
N LEU A 99 5.75 9.00 -3.54
CA LEU A 99 6.39 8.40 -4.71
C LEU A 99 7.91 8.58 -4.61
N TYR A 100 8.64 7.47 -4.71
CA TYR A 100 10.11 7.43 -4.86
C TYR A 100 10.49 7.07 -6.31
#